data_AF-A0A2G9C1T5-F1
#
_entry.id   AF-A0A2G9C1T5-F1
#
_cell.length_a   1.000
_cell.length_b   1.000
_cell.length_c   1.000
_cell.angle_alpha   90.00
_cell.angle_beta   90.00
_cell.angle_gamma   90.00
#
_symmetry.space_group_name_H-M   'P 1'
#
loop_
_entity.id
_entity.type
_entity.pdbx_description
1 polymer ?
#
loop_
_entity_poly.entity_id
_entity_poly.type
_entity_poly.pdbx_seq_one_letter_code
_entity_poly.pdbx_strand_id
1 'polypeptide(L)'
;GDTNGAPDVRLFAVPTDQIDIQDTWNVTGLRATGSRDVVIDDVFVPEDLATRLDAPVNTDSPVYRGFIGNLVFGGCAAVTLGIAAHMIEETVTLVRSKASVVGGVVADATRTQYLVAKAQASVDAARLLLLSTASELADAGDQLTL
;
A
#
# COMPACT_ATOMS: atom_id res chain seq x y z
N GLY A 1 -6.14 -8.01 29.94
CA GLY A 1 -6.73 -6.66 29.93
C GLY A 1 -5.93 -5.77 30.85
N ASP A 2 -5.63 -4.55 30.43
CA ASP A 2 -5.03 -3.56 31.31
C ASP A 2 -6.00 -3.17 32.45
N THR A 3 -5.48 -2.57 33.51
CA THR A 3 -6.27 -2.14 34.67
C THR A 3 -7.12 -0.88 34.40
N ASN A 4 -7.10 -0.32 33.19
CA ASN A 4 -7.74 0.94 32.83
C ASN A 4 -8.97 0.77 31.91
N GLY A 5 -9.31 -0.47 31.54
CA GLY A 5 -10.47 -0.76 30.71
C GLY A 5 -10.27 -0.44 29.22
N ALA A 6 -9.02 -0.20 28.77
CA ALA A 6 -8.76 -0.07 27.35
C ALA A 6 -8.77 -1.45 26.66
N PRO A 7 -9.24 -1.54 25.41
CA PRO A 7 -9.24 -2.80 24.67
C PRO A 7 -7.81 -3.30 24.47
N ASP A 8 -7.57 -4.57 24.83
CA ASP A 8 -6.29 -5.26 24.59
C ASP A 8 -6.23 -5.69 23.12
N VAL A 9 -5.59 -4.87 22.28
CA VAL A 9 -5.44 -5.12 20.83
C VAL A 9 -4.13 -5.86 20.58
N ARG A 10 -4.23 -7.01 19.90
CA ARG A 10 -3.11 -7.91 19.61
C ARG A 10 -3.10 -8.34 18.15
N LEU A 11 -1.91 -8.66 17.66
CA LEU A 11 -1.68 -9.36 16.41
C LEU A 11 -1.44 -10.83 16.74
N PHE A 12 -2.07 -11.71 15.96
CA PHE A 12 -1.98 -13.16 16.13
C PHE A 12 -1.46 -13.80 14.85
N ALA A 13 -0.43 -14.62 14.96
CA ALA A 13 0.01 -15.49 13.89
C ALA A 13 -0.73 -16.83 14.01
N VAL A 14 -1.66 -17.10 13.09
CA VAL A 14 -2.47 -18.32 13.10
C VAL A 14 -2.05 -19.22 11.94
N PRO A 15 -1.79 -20.52 12.17
CA PRO A 15 -1.53 -21.47 11.10
C PRO A 15 -2.69 -21.53 10.09
N THR A 16 -2.34 -21.61 8.80
CA THR A 16 -3.34 -21.57 7.71
C THR A 16 -4.29 -22.77 7.68
N ASP A 17 -3.92 -23.89 8.32
CA ASP A 17 -4.77 -25.08 8.45
C ASP A 17 -5.84 -24.95 9.56
N GLN A 18 -5.78 -23.87 10.35
CA GLN A 18 -6.74 -23.55 11.42
C GLN A 18 -7.66 -22.38 11.07
N ILE A 19 -7.61 -21.89 9.83
CA ILE A 19 -8.47 -20.79 9.35
C ILE A 19 -9.28 -21.25 8.15
N ASP A 20 -10.46 -20.66 7.97
CA ASP A 20 -11.27 -20.84 6.77
C ASP A 20 -11.22 -19.56 5.92
N ILE A 21 -10.72 -19.68 4.69
CA ILE A 21 -10.59 -18.56 3.75
C ILE A 21 -11.81 -18.57 2.84
N GLN A 22 -12.68 -17.57 3.00
CA GLN A 22 -13.93 -17.47 2.24
C GLN A 22 -13.68 -16.82 0.87
N ASP A 23 -14.31 -17.33 -0.19
CA ASP A 23 -14.19 -16.73 -1.52
C ASP A 23 -15.08 -15.49 -1.67
N THR A 24 -14.70 -14.41 -0.99
CA THR A 24 -15.47 -13.14 -0.96
C THR A 24 -14.91 -12.05 -1.86
N TRP A 25 -13.78 -12.30 -2.53
CA TRP A 25 -13.04 -11.27 -3.31
C TRP A 25 -13.51 -11.12 -4.76
N ASN A 26 -14.81 -10.89 -4.97
CA ASN A 26 -15.37 -10.59 -6.29
C ASN A 26 -15.46 -9.08 -6.54
N VAL A 27 -14.36 -8.48 -7.01
CA VAL A 27 -14.21 -7.03 -7.17
C VAL A 27 -13.83 -6.60 -8.60
N THR A 28 -13.90 -5.30 -8.88
CA THR A 28 -13.61 -4.71 -10.22
C THR A 28 -12.13 -4.37 -10.43
N GLY A 29 -11.38 -4.11 -9.37
CA GLY A 29 -9.95 -3.77 -9.40
C GLY A 29 -9.19 -4.54 -8.33
N LEU A 30 -7.85 -4.64 -8.46
CA LEU A 30 -7.00 -5.38 -7.53
C LEU A 30 -7.44 -6.85 -7.32
N ARG A 31 -8.13 -7.46 -8.29
CA ARG A 31 -8.66 -8.84 -8.19
C ARG A 31 -7.60 -9.88 -7.83
N ALA A 32 -6.39 -9.69 -8.34
CA ALA A 32 -5.27 -10.59 -8.12
C ALA A 32 -4.70 -10.56 -6.68
N THR A 33 -5.07 -9.57 -5.84
CA THR A 33 -4.63 -9.54 -4.43
C THR A 33 -5.28 -10.63 -3.60
N GLY A 34 -6.47 -11.11 -4.01
CA GLY A 34 -7.19 -12.16 -3.31
C GLY A 34 -7.47 -11.82 -1.85
N SER A 35 -7.83 -10.56 -1.53
CA SER A 35 -8.06 -10.03 -0.19
C SER A 35 -9.36 -10.55 0.44
N ARG A 36 -9.48 -11.87 0.46
CA ARG A 36 -10.60 -12.66 0.97
C ARG A 36 -10.76 -12.48 2.47
N ASP A 37 -12.00 -12.67 2.92
CA ASP A 37 -12.28 -12.75 4.34
C ASP A 37 -11.74 -14.06 4.92
N VAL A 38 -11.26 -13.97 6.15
CA VAL A 38 -10.76 -15.10 6.93
C VAL A 38 -11.68 -15.29 8.13
N VAL A 39 -12.20 -16.50 8.30
CA VAL A 39 -12.99 -16.89 9.47
C VAL A 39 -12.11 -17.72 10.40
N ILE A 40 -12.13 -17.34 11.68
CA ILE A 40 -11.42 -18.03 12.76
C ILE A 40 -12.48 -18.36 13.81
N ASP A 41 -12.65 -19.64 14.12
CA ASP A 41 -13.66 -20.13 15.07
C ASP A 41 -12.99 -21.02 16.12
N ASP A 42 -13.10 -20.63 17.39
CA ASP A 42 -12.56 -21.32 18.57
C ASP A 42 -11.11 -21.84 18.44
N VAL A 43 -10.21 -21.03 17.88
CA VAL A 43 -8.79 -21.37 17.71
C VAL A 43 -7.97 -20.90 18.91
N PHE A 44 -7.21 -21.83 19.51
CA PHE A 44 -6.22 -21.50 20.52
C PHE A 44 -4.92 -20.98 19.86
N VAL A 45 -4.50 -19.76 20.23
CA VAL A 45 -3.22 -19.18 19.79
C VAL A 45 -2.23 -19.17 20.97
N PRO A 46 -1.10 -19.90 20.88
CA PRO A 46 -0.01 -19.83 21.85
C PRO A 46 0.50 -18.41 22.09
N GLU A 47 0.98 -18.12 23.30
CA GLU A 47 1.42 -16.77 23.69
C GLU A 47 2.60 -16.26 22.85
N ASP A 48 3.49 -17.16 22.42
CA ASP A 48 4.63 -16.87 21.55
C ASP A 48 4.22 -16.51 20.10
N LEU A 49 2.97 -16.77 19.72
CA LEU A 49 2.38 -16.37 18.43
C LEU A 49 1.43 -15.18 18.56
N ALA A 50 1.36 -14.55 19.73
CA ALA A 50 0.55 -13.38 20.00
C ALA A 50 1.41 -12.21 20.45
N THR A 51 1.26 -11.04 19.83
CA THR A 51 1.98 -9.83 20.25
C THR A 51 1.03 -8.65 20.39
N ARG A 52 1.32 -7.76 21.33
CA ARG A 52 0.58 -6.49 21.44
C ARG A 52 1.04 -5.53 20.34
N LEU A 53 0.13 -4.67 19.89
CA LEU A 53 0.49 -3.67 18.88
C LEU A 53 1.52 -2.63 19.39
N ASP A 54 1.56 -2.43 20.71
CA ASP A 54 2.52 -1.55 21.42
C ASP A 54 3.71 -2.32 22.01
N ALA A 55 3.89 -3.61 21.65
CA ALA A 55 5.02 -4.39 22.12
C ALA A 55 6.35 -3.78 21.63
N PRO A 56 7.41 -3.82 22.45
CA PRO A 56 8.72 -3.33 22.05
C PRO A 56 9.24 -4.11 20.83
N VAL A 57 9.88 -3.39 19.92
CA VAL A 57 10.48 -3.94 18.72
C VAL A 57 11.66 -4.83 19.13
N ASN A 58 11.66 -6.09 18.68
CA ASN A 58 12.68 -7.08 19.01
C ASN A 58 13.77 -7.22 17.94
N THR A 59 13.67 -6.45 16.86
CA THR A 59 14.60 -6.47 15.72
C THR A 59 15.39 -5.17 15.67
N ASP A 60 16.71 -5.27 15.69
CA ASP A 60 17.60 -4.11 15.63
C ASP A 60 17.71 -3.56 14.20
N SER A 61 16.64 -2.91 13.72
CA SER A 61 16.65 -2.19 12.45
C SER A 61 15.88 -0.87 12.56
N PRO A 62 16.44 0.25 12.08
CA PRO A 62 15.78 1.56 12.11
C PRO A 62 14.40 1.57 11.48
N VAL A 63 14.19 0.80 10.39
CA VAL A 63 12.90 0.71 9.69
C VAL A 63 11.81 0.00 10.51
N TYR A 64 12.19 -0.81 11.50
CA TYR A 64 11.25 -1.47 12.42
C TYR A 64 11.02 -0.66 13.69
N ARG A 65 11.83 0.37 13.97
CA ARG A 65 11.67 1.24 15.13
C ARG A 65 10.55 2.26 14.85
N GLY A 66 9.40 2.09 15.50
CA GLY A 66 8.26 2.99 15.39
C GLY A 66 6.94 2.28 15.09
N PHE A 67 5.97 3.01 14.56
CA PHE A 67 4.64 2.46 14.27
C PHE A 67 4.66 1.57 13.02
N ILE A 68 4.28 0.29 13.18
CA ILE A 68 4.28 -0.73 12.10
C ILE A 68 3.50 -0.30 10.86
N GLY A 69 2.45 0.52 11.02
CA GLY A 69 1.65 1.02 9.90
C GLY A 69 2.48 1.84 8.90
N ASN A 70 3.58 2.46 9.33
CA ASN A 70 4.43 3.23 8.42
C ASN A 70 5.04 2.38 7.30
N LEU A 71 5.34 1.10 7.57
CA LEU A 71 5.82 0.16 6.56
C LEU A 71 4.68 -0.24 5.59
N VAL A 72 3.48 -0.45 6.12
CA VAL A 72 2.32 -0.91 5.34
C VAL A 72 1.82 0.19 4.39
N PHE A 73 1.62 1.41 4.90
CA PHE A 73 1.04 2.50 4.11
C PHE A 73 1.97 2.99 3.00
N GLY A 74 3.29 2.97 3.22
CA GLY A 74 4.27 3.27 2.18
C GLY A 74 4.17 2.30 0.99
N GLY A 75 4.01 1.00 1.27
CA GLY A 75 3.79 -0.02 0.24
C GLY A 75 2.51 0.19 -0.57
N CYS A 76 1.40 0.50 0.10
CA CYS A 76 0.12 0.80 -0.57
C CYS A 76 0.24 2.02 -1.50
N ALA A 77 0.93 3.07 -1.07
CA ALA A 77 1.21 4.25 -1.88
C ALA A 77 2.07 3.90 -3.10
N ALA A 78 3.13 3.10 -2.91
CA ALA A 78 4.01 2.66 -4.00
C ALA A 78 3.25 1.88 -5.08
N VAL A 79 2.38 0.93 -4.70
CA VAL A 79 1.54 0.17 -5.64
C VAL A 79 0.63 1.11 -6.43
N THR A 80 -0.02 2.05 -5.76
CA THR A 80 -0.94 3.01 -6.39
C THR A 80 -0.21 3.91 -7.40
N LEU A 81 0.99 4.38 -7.05
CA LEU A 81 1.82 5.19 -7.95
C LEU A 81 2.31 4.39 -9.16
N GLY A 82 2.66 3.12 -8.99
CA GLY A 82 3.01 2.24 -10.10
C GLY A 82 1.87 2.06 -11.09
N ILE A 83 0.64 1.86 -10.60
CA ILE A 83 -0.57 1.79 -11.43
C ILE A 83 -0.78 3.11 -12.19
N ALA A 84 -0.64 4.26 -11.52
CA ALA A 84 -0.83 5.56 -12.15
C ALA A 84 0.23 5.85 -13.22
N ALA A 85 1.50 5.52 -12.96
CA ALA A 85 2.60 5.67 -13.92
C ALA A 85 2.32 4.84 -15.18
N HIS A 86 1.97 3.56 -15.01
CA HIS A 86 1.67 2.69 -16.15
C HIS A 86 0.43 3.14 -16.93
N MET A 87 -0.60 3.64 -16.24
CA MET A 87 -1.79 4.23 -16.89
C MET A 87 -1.42 5.40 -17.82
N ILE A 88 -0.45 6.23 -17.43
CA ILE A 88 0.04 7.33 -18.26
C ILE A 88 0.75 6.79 -19.51
N GLU A 89 1.61 5.79 -19.36
CA GLU A 89 2.30 5.13 -20.48
C GLU A 89 1.32 4.50 -21.48
N GLU A 90 0.31 3.78 -20.98
CA GLU A 90 -0.75 3.19 -21.79
C GLU A 90 -1.58 4.27 -22.49
N THR A 91 -1.88 5.37 -21.79
CA THR A 91 -2.59 6.51 -22.38
C THR A 91 -1.78 7.12 -23.52
N VAL A 92 -0.47 7.34 -23.34
CA VAL A 92 0.42 7.87 -24.37
C VAL A 92 0.46 6.95 -25.59
N THR A 93 0.57 5.64 -25.36
CA THR A 93 0.54 4.63 -26.44
C THR A 93 -0.78 4.67 -27.21
N LEU A 94 -1.91 4.73 -26.49
CA LEU A 94 -3.25 4.78 -27.08
C LEU A 94 -3.46 6.05 -27.93
N VAL A 95 -3.19 7.23 -27.38
CA VAL A 95 -3.53 8.50 -28.06
C VAL A 95 -2.70 8.75 -29.32
N ARG A 96 -1.52 8.12 -29.44
CA ARG A 96 -0.66 8.19 -30.64
C ARG A 96 -1.25 7.50 -31.86
N SER A 97 -2.10 6.50 -31.67
CA SER A 97 -2.75 5.75 -32.76
C SER A 97 -4.25 6.01 -32.87
N LYS A 98 -4.87 6.55 -31.82
CA LYS A 98 -6.30 6.82 -31.77
C LYS A 98 -6.66 7.96 -32.72
N ALA A 99 -7.51 7.68 -33.72
CA ALA A 99 -8.05 8.71 -34.61
C ALA A 99 -8.88 9.74 -33.85
N SER A 100 -8.70 11.01 -34.20
CA SER A 100 -9.47 12.14 -33.68
C SER A 100 -10.73 12.38 -34.53
N VAL A 101 -11.80 12.88 -33.91
CA VAL A 101 -13.05 13.25 -34.60
C VAL A 101 -12.85 14.42 -35.57
N VAL A 102 -11.87 15.29 -35.30
CA VAL A 102 -11.56 16.46 -36.13
C VAL A 102 -10.43 16.21 -37.13
N GLY A 103 -10.04 14.95 -37.33
CA GLY A 103 -8.90 14.55 -38.17
C GLY A 103 -7.58 14.49 -37.40
N GLY A 104 -6.61 13.72 -37.92
CA GLY A 104 -5.35 13.40 -37.24
C GLY A 104 -5.54 12.39 -36.10
N VAL A 105 -4.63 12.41 -35.12
CA VAL A 105 -4.68 11.54 -33.94
C VAL A 105 -4.98 12.35 -32.67
N VAL A 106 -5.49 11.68 -31.64
CA VAL A 106 -5.82 12.31 -30.35
C VAL A 106 -4.59 12.94 -29.69
N ALA A 107 -3.38 12.43 -29.98
CA ALA A 107 -2.11 12.98 -29.50
C ALA A 107 -1.83 14.41 -30.00
N ASP A 108 -2.39 14.84 -31.13
CA ASP A 108 -2.13 16.15 -31.71
C ASP A 108 -2.86 17.28 -30.95
N ALA A 109 -3.90 16.93 -30.19
CA ALA A 109 -4.66 17.90 -29.43
C ALA A 109 -3.86 18.43 -28.24
N THR A 110 -3.65 19.76 -28.17
CA THR A 110 -2.97 20.43 -27.05
C THR A 110 -3.55 20.07 -25.68
N ARG A 111 -4.87 19.86 -25.61
CA ARG A 111 -5.54 19.43 -24.37
C ARG A 111 -5.06 18.04 -23.92
N THR A 112 -4.90 17.09 -24.84
CA THR A 112 -4.39 15.75 -24.54
C THR A 112 -2.96 15.84 -23.99
N GLN A 113 -2.10 16.59 -24.69
CA GLN A 113 -0.70 16.78 -24.28
C GLN A 113 -0.59 17.42 -22.89
N TYR A 114 -1.40 18.46 -22.62
CA TYR A 114 -1.45 19.11 -21.32
C TYR A 114 -1.91 18.14 -20.20
N LEU A 115 -2.96 17.35 -20.44
CA LEU A 115 -3.47 16.41 -19.43
C LEU A 115 -2.45 15.32 -19.11
N VAL A 116 -1.77 14.77 -20.11
CA VAL A 116 -0.69 13.80 -19.93
C VAL A 116 0.46 14.43 -19.13
N ALA A 117 0.93 15.62 -19.53
CA ALA A 117 2.01 16.32 -18.83
C ALA A 117 1.66 16.63 -17.38
N LYS A 118 0.43 17.07 -17.11
CA LYS A 118 -0.06 17.34 -15.76
C LYS A 118 -0.12 16.07 -14.90
N ALA A 119 -0.62 14.98 -15.47
CA ALA A 119 -0.69 13.68 -14.79
C ALA A 119 0.71 13.16 -14.45
N GLN A 120 1.64 13.22 -15.41
CA GLN A 120 3.03 12.83 -15.20
C GLN A 120 3.69 13.63 -14.08
N ALA A 121 3.59 14.95 -14.12
CA ALA A 121 4.13 15.81 -13.07
C ALA A 121 3.56 15.50 -11.67
N SER A 122 2.28 15.12 -11.61
CA SER A 122 1.62 14.76 -10.35
C SER A 122 2.13 13.41 -9.80
N VAL A 123 2.33 12.41 -10.67
CA VAL A 123 2.91 11.11 -10.29
C VAL A 123 4.37 11.27 -9.86
N ASP A 124 5.15 12.05 -10.60
CA ASP A 124 6.56 12.30 -10.27
C ASP A 124 6.70 13.01 -8.91
N ALA A 125 5.90 14.05 -8.67
CA ALA A 125 5.87 14.75 -7.39
C ALA A 125 5.47 13.83 -6.23
N ALA A 126 4.43 13.01 -6.42
CA ALA A 126 3.99 12.06 -5.39
C ALA A 126 5.02 10.96 -5.10
N ARG A 127 5.76 10.51 -6.13
CA ARG A 127 6.87 9.56 -5.97
C ARG A 127 8.02 10.17 -5.18
N LEU A 128 8.40 11.42 -5.47
CA LEU A 128 9.43 12.14 -4.72
C LEU A 128 9.01 12.31 -3.26
N LEU A 129 7.76 12.69 -3.00
CA LEU A 129 7.23 12.82 -1.65
C LEU A 129 7.28 11.50 -0.89
N LEU A 130 6.81 10.40 -1.50
CA LEU A 130 6.83 9.08 -0.88
C LEU A 130 8.25 8.65 -0.49
N LEU A 131 9.22 8.84 -1.39
CA LEU A 131 10.61 8.48 -1.13
C LEU A 131 11.25 9.39 -0.07
N SER A 132 10.97 10.70 -0.10
CA SER A 132 11.44 11.64 0.94
C SER A 132 10.91 11.24 2.31
N THR A 133 9.61 11.00 2.43
CA THR A 133 8.98 10.60 3.69
C THR A 133 9.51 9.24 4.18
N ALA A 134 9.78 8.29 3.28
CA ALA A 134 10.39 7.02 3.66
C ALA A 134 11.81 7.20 4.22
N SER A 135 12.62 8.08 3.61
CA SER A 135 13.96 8.42 4.12
C SER A 135 13.88 9.13 5.48
N GLU A 136 13.02 10.14 5.62
CA GLU A 136 12.82 10.86 6.89
C GLU A 136 12.40 9.92 8.03
N LEU A 137 11.57 8.92 7.71
CA LEU A 137 11.17 7.91 8.68
C LEU A 137 12.35 7.01 9.09
N ALA A 138 13.19 6.61 8.14
CA ALA A 138 14.38 5.81 8.44
C ALA A 138 15.36 6.60 9.32
N ASP A 139 15.61 7.87 8.99
CA ASP A 139 16.48 8.76 9.77
C ASP A 139 15.91 9.00 11.19
N ALA A 140 14.59 9.11 11.33
CA ALA A 140 13.94 9.21 12.64
C ALA A 140 14.09 7.90 13.45
N GLY A 141 14.01 6.75 12.79
CA GLY A 141 14.26 5.44 13.39
C GLY A 141 15.69 5.29 13.93
N ASP A 142 16.68 5.90 13.27
CA ASP A 142 18.07 5.93 13.76
C ASP A 142 18.23 6.72 15.07
N GLN A 143 17.38 7.72 15.31
CA GLN A 143 17.40 8.53 16.53
C GLN A 143 16.68 7.86 17.70
N LEU A 144 15.84 6.86 17.43
CA LEU A 144 15.17 6.05 18.45
C LEU A 144 16.14 4.97 18.92
N THR A 145 16.72 5.13 20.11
CA THR A 145 17.45 4.06 20.79
C THR A 145 16.47 3.07 21.42
N LEU A 146 16.73 1.76 21.26
CA LEU A 146 16.02 0.67 21.94
C LEU A 146 16.23 0.72 23.46
#